data_AF-A0A090T5B6-F1
#
_entry.id   AF-A0A090T5B6-F1
#
_cell.length_a   1.000
_cell.length_b   1.000
_cell.length_c   1.000
_cell.angle_alpha   90.00
_cell.angle_beta   90.00
_cell.angle_gamma   90.00
#
_symmetry.space_group_name_H-M   'P 1'
#
loop_
_entity.id
_entity.type
_entity.pdbx_description
1 polymer ?
#
loop_
_entity_poly.entity_id
_entity_poly.type
_entity_poly.pdbx_seq_one_letter_code
_entity_poly.pdbx_strand_id
1 'polypeptide(L)'
;MTIALAGWLLVKAVHDAGQRVQIYFSDAQGLIAGRTTIRYQGLEVGMIRDINLSEDLSNIYVDADIYPEAAKLLGEDTKFWLVKPSASLSGISGLDALVSGNYIAIHPATESSNSKSKFIALESVPTELAINEGLTVTLRAKDLGGISVGSKIVYKKIPIGEVYNFKLDDDAETVIIKASIQEEFRHIITNKSRFWNVSGIGASVGFQASIFV
;
A
#
# COMPACT_ATOMS: atom_id res chain seq x y z
N MET A 1 -44.98 0.66 26.00
CA MET A 1 -44.69 0.22 24.61
C MET A 1 -43.81 1.24 23.86
N THR A 2 -44.15 2.54 23.89
CA THR A 2 -43.37 3.61 23.24
C THR A 2 -41.93 3.77 23.75
N ILE A 3 -41.69 3.62 25.05
CA ILE A 3 -40.34 3.73 25.64
C ILE A 3 -39.41 2.59 25.19
N ALA A 4 -39.94 1.36 25.07
CA ALA A 4 -39.17 0.22 24.58
C ALA A 4 -38.82 0.34 23.09
N LEU A 5 -39.76 0.84 22.29
CA LEU A 5 -39.53 1.18 20.87
C LEU A 5 -38.51 2.31 20.72
N ALA A 6 -38.59 3.37 21.53
CA ALA A 6 -37.62 4.46 21.51
C ALA A 6 -36.21 3.99 21.91
N GLY A 7 -36.09 3.14 22.93
CA GLY A 7 -34.82 2.53 23.33
C GLY A 7 -34.22 1.64 22.24
N TRP A 8 -35.03 0.81 21.57
CA TRP A 8 -34.56 -0.02 20.46
C TRP A 8 -34.14 0.84 19.26
N LEU A 9 -34.93 1.87 18.91
CA LEU A 9 -34.56 2.78 17.82
C LEU A 9 -33.25 3.51 18.08
N LEU A 10 -32.96 3.91 19.33
CA LEU A 10 -31.68 4.50 19.69
C LEU A 10 -30.51 3.52 19.52
N VAL A 11 -30.64 2.28 20.01
CA VAL A 11 -29.59 1.25 19.86
C VAL A 11 -29.37 0.91 18.39
N LYS A 12 -30.45 0.78 17.63
CA LYS A 12 -30.41 0.49 16.19
C LYS A 12 -29.77 1.64 15.41
N ALA A 13 -30.12 2.89 15.73
CA ALA A 13 -29.54 4.06 15.09
C ALA A 13 -28.03 4.18 15.35
N VAL A 14 -27.57 3.84 16.56
CA VAL A 14 -26.14 3.84 16.89
C VAL A 14 -25.39 2.73 16.14
N HIS A 15 -26.00 1.55 16.01
CA HIS A 15 -25.38 0.42 15.30
C HIS A 15 -25.39 0.60 13.77
N ASP A 16 -26.41 1.27 13.21
CA ASP A 16 -26.58 1.46 11.77
C ASP A 16 -25.90 2.75 11.24
N ALA A 17 -25.37 3.63 12.10
CA ALA A 17 -24.79 4.91 11.70
C ALA A 17 -23.35 4.84 11.15
N GLY A 18 -22.68 3.70 11.27
CA GLY A 18 -21.26 3.55 10.93
C GLY A 18 -20.35 4.14 12.02
N GLN A 19 -19.06 4.19 11.74
CA GLN A 19 -18.07 4.73 12.68
C GLN A 19 -17.33 5.91 12.07
N ARG A 20 -17.43 7.08 12.71
CA ARG A 20 -16.65 8.25 12.32
C ARG A 20 -15.24 8.17 12.89
N VAL A 21 -14.26 8.42 12.03
CA VAL A 21 -12.82 8.40 12.36
C VAL A 21 -12.12 9.64 11.81
N GLN A 22 -11.07 10.06 12.50
CA GLN A 22 -10.14 11.09 12.08
C GLN A 22 -8.83 10.43 11.68
N ILE A 23 -8.38 10.68 10.46
CA ILE A 23 -7.12 10.13 9.94
C ILE A 23 -6.19 11.30 9.60
N TYR A 24 -5.06 11.37 10.29
CA TYR A 24 -4.05 12.40 10.13
C TYR A 24 -3.06 11.98 9.04
N PHE A 25 -2.77 12.88 8.09
CA PHE A 25 -1.85 12.65 6.98
C PHE A 25 -0.74 13.70 6.99
N SER A 26 0.50 13.26 6.74
CA SER A 26 1.62 14.18 6.46
C SER A 26 1.42 14.93 5.14
N ASP A 27 0.77 14.29 4.17
CA ASP A 27 0.40 14.85 2.87
C ASP A 27 -1.02 14.40 2.48
N ALA A 28 -1.92 15.35 2.28
CA ALA A 28 -3.30 15.11 1.85
C ALA A 28 -3.53 15.39 0.35
N GLN A 29 -2.46 15.60 -0.42
CA GLN A 29 -2.56 15.93 -1.84
C GLN A 29 -3.35 14.87 -2.62
N GLY A 30 -4.42 15.32 -3.27
CA GLY A 30 -5.31 14.48 -4.08
C GLY A 30 -6.38 13.72 -3.28
N LEU A 31 -6.51 13.96 -1.96
CA LEU A 31 -7.72 13.62 -1.22
C LEU A 31 -8.82 14.62 -1.54
N ILE A 32 -10.05 14.15 -1.71
CA ILE A 32 -11.22 14.97 -2.04
C ILE A 32 -12.39 14.53 -1.15
N ALA A 33 -12.94 15.47 -0.38
CA ALA A 33 -14.14 15.28 0.42
C ALA A 33 -15.32 14.80 -0.44
N GLY A 34 -16.05 13.78 0.02
CA GLY A 34 -17.19 13.20 -0.69
C GLY A 34 -16.85 12.37 -1.93
N ARG A 35 -15.56 12.19 -2.24
CA ARG A 35 -15.11 11.42 -3.42
C ARG A 35 -14.07 10.37 -3.09
N THR A 36 -13.12 10.68 -2.22
CA THR A 36 -12.08 9.71 -1.85
C THR A 36 -12.65 8.65 -0.92
N THR A 37 -12.47 7.40 -1.30
CA THR A 37 -12.99 6.22 -0.61
C THR A 37 -11.93 5.58 0.27
N ILE A 38 -12.38 4.91 1.33
CA ILE A 38 -11.57 4.01 2.15
C ILE A 38 -11.83 2.59 1.65
N ARG A 39 -10.77 1.83 1.38
CA ARG A 39 -10.86 0.50 0.76
C ARG A 39 -10.12 -0.56 1.54
N TYR A 40 -10.80 -1.68 1.77
CA TYR A 40 -10.22 -2.92 2.28
C TYR A 40 -10.14 -3.92 1.13
N GLN A 41 -8.93 -4.35 0.76
CA GLN A 41 -8.72 -5.29 -0.36
C GLN A 41 -9.42 -4.86 -1.67
N GLY A 42 -9.48 -3.54 -1.92
CA GLY A 42 -10.13 -2.97 -3.10
C GLY A 42 -11.64 -2.75 -2.98
N LEU A 43 -12.31 -3.33 -1.97
CA LEU A 43 -13.71 -3.08 -1.66
C LEU A 43 -13.87 -1.75 -0.92
N GLU A 44 -14.82 -0.93 -1.33
CA GLU A 44 -15.18 0.30 -0.64
C GLU A 44 -15.84 -0.01 0.71
N VAL A 45 -15.29 0.57 1.78
CA VAL A 45 -15.72 0.34 3.17
C VAL A 45 -15.95 1.64 3.94
N GLY A 46 -15.80 2.78 3.27
CA GLY A 46 -16.01 4.08 3.86
C GLY A 46 -15.66 5.20 2.89
N MET A 47 -15.87 6.44 3.34
CA MET A 47 -15.68 7.63 2.52
C MET A 47 -15.22 8.82 3.36
N ILE A 48 -14.33 9.63 2.79
CA ILE A 48 -13.97 10.93 3.38
C ILE A 48 -15.17 11.87 3.30
N ARG A 49 -15.50 12.47 4.43
CA ARG A 49 -16.54 13.51 4.54
C ARG A 49 -15.97 14.90 4.43
N ASP A 50 -14.86 15.15 5.12
CA ASP A 50 -14.26 16.47 5.21
C ASP A 50 -12.74 16.40 5.33
N ILE A 51 -12.07 17.48 4.96
CA ILE A 51 -10.62 17.65 5.02
C ILE A 51 -10.33 18.94 5.76
N ASN A 52 -9.67 18.81 6.89
CA ASN A 52 -9.44 19.90 7.82
C ASN A 52 -7.94 20.07 8.10
N LEU A 53 -7.55 21.31 8.38
CA LEU A 53 -6.22 21.64 8.88
C LEU A 53 -6.34 21.79 10.40
N SER A 54 -5.40 21.22 11.15
CA SER A 54 -5.36 21.37 12.61
C SER A 54 -5.24 22.84 13.02
N GLU A 55 -5.69 23.18 14.24
CA GLU A 55 -5.70 24.57 14.72
C GLU A 55 -4.31 25.22 14.74
N ASP A 56 -3.27 24.41 14.97
CA ASP A 56 -1.86 24.81 14.95
C ASP A 56 -1.24 24.84 13.54
N LEU A 57 -2.05 24.56 12.51
CA LEU A 57 -1.68 24.53 11.09
C LEU A 57 -0.55 23.53 10.76
N SER A 58 -0.25 22.59 11.66
CA SER A 58 0.88 21.68 11.54
C SER A 58 0.54 20.35 10.87
N ASN A 59 -0.75 19.95 10.88
CA ASN A 59 -1.20 18.66 10.38
C ASN A 59 -2.52 18.77 9.62
N ILE A 60 -2.67 17.95 8.58
CA ILE A 60 -3.95 17.79 7.89
C ILE A 60 -4.61 16.52 8.42
N TYR A 61 -5.89 16.59 8.74
CA TYR A 61 -6.69 15.42 9.08
C TYR A 61 -7.96 15.36 8.24
N VAL A 62 -8.44 14.16 8.01
CA VAL A 62 -9.71 13.93 7.32
C VAL A 62 -10.70 13.31 8.27
N ASP A 63 -11.93 13.81 8.23
CA ASP A 63 -13.06 13.14 8.86
C ASP A 63 -13.62 12.13 7.85
N ALA A 64 -13.67 10.88 8.24
CA ALA A 64 -14.13 9.78 7.41
C ALA A 64 -15.22 8.97 8.12
N ASP A 65 -16.20 8.53 7.35
CA ASP A 65 -17.22 7.59 7.83
C ASP A 65 -16.88 6.20 7.33
N ILE A 66 -16.73 5.26 8.24
CA ILE A 66 -16.60 3.82 7.99
C ILE A 66 -17.99 3.21 8.04
N TYR A 67 -18.33 2.38 7.04
CA TYR A 67 -19.64 1.74 6.98
C TYR A 67 -19.86 0.75 8.15
N PRO A 68 -21.11 0.59 8.65
CA PRO A 68 -21.40 -0.28 9.79
C PRO A 68 -20.82 -1.69 9.68
N GLU A 69 -20.92 -2.30 8.51
CA GLU A 69 -20.42 -3.64 8.20
C GLU A 69 -18.89 -3.75 8.28
N ALA A 70 -18.20 -2.62 8.07
CA ALA A 70 -16.75 -2.52 8.07
C ALA A 70 -16.18 -1.96 9.39
N ALA A 71 -17.02 -1.55 10.34
CA ALA A 71 -16.57 -1.06 11.65
C ALA A 71 -15.69 -2.08 12.38
N LYS A 72 -15.89 -3.38 12.10
CA LYS A 72 -15.06 -4.47 12.65
C LYS A 72 -13.59 -4.43 12.22
N LEU A 73 -13.25 -3.70 11.16
CA LEU A 73 -11.87 -3.50 10.72
C LEU A 73 -11.10 -2.53 11.64
N LEU A 74 -11.83 -1.73 12.43
CA LEU A 74 -11.25 -0.76 13.34
C LEU A 74 -10.83 -1.41 14.66
N GLY A 75 -9.73 -0.92 15.21
CA GLY A 75 -9.16 -1.28 16.50
C GLY A 75 -7.94 -0.42 16.80
N GLU A 76 -7.17 -0.80 17.82
CA GLU A 76 -6.04 0.02 18.29
C GLU A 76 -4.88 0.09 17.27
N ASP A 77 -4.63 -1.01 16.56
CA ASP A 77 -3.53 -1.22 15.62
C ASP A 77 -3.95 -1.12 14.15
N THR A 78 -5.15 -0.62 13.84
CA THR A 78 -5.59 -0.36 12.47
C THR A 78 -4.63 0.61 11.78
N LYS A 79 -4.23 0.26 10.55
CA LYS A 79 -3.33 1.08 9.73
C LYS A 79 -4.08 1.63 8.52
N PHE A 80 -3.80 2.89 8.20
CA PHE A 80 -4.29 3.57 7.00
C PHE A 80 -3.12 4.08 6.17
N TRP A 81 -3.23 4.11 4.85
CA TRP A 81 -2.26 4.79 3.97
C TRP A 81 -2.93 5.26 2.69
N LEU A 82 -2.39 6.31 2.08
CA LEU A 82 -2.87 6.85 0.81
C LEU A 82 -2.26 6.07 -0.36
N VAL A 83 -3.11 5.56 -1.25
CA VAL A 83 -2.71 4.95 -2.51
C VAL A 83 -2.93 5.93 -3.65
N LYS A 84 -1.83 6.33 -4.31
CA LYS A 84 -1.83 7.18 -5.50
C LYS A 84 -1.64 6.27 -6.73
N PRO A 85 -2.50 6.34 -7.77
CA PRO A 85 -2.32 5.55 -8.98
C PRO A 85 -1.01 5.95 -9.67
N SER A 86 -0.24 4.97 -10.12
CA SER A 86 0.99 5.20 -10.89
C SER A 86 0.76 4.89 -12.37
N ALA A 87 1.13 5.83 -13.24
CA ALA A 87 1.12 5.59 -14.67
C ALA A 87 2.42 4.88 -15.07
N SER A 88 2.36 3.58 -15.36
CA SER A 88 3.46 2.88 -16.02
C SER A 88 3.21 2.93 -17.53
N LEU A 89 4.17 3.48 -18.30
CA LEU A 89 4.08 3.58 -19.77
C LEU A 89 4.25 2.24 -20.50
N SER A 90 4.33 1.11 -19.79
CA SER A 90 4.74 -0.19 -20.38
C SER A 90 3.62 -0.99 -21.06
N GLY A 91 2.41 -0.45 -21.24
CA GLY A 91 1.39 -1.15 -22.01
C GLY A 91 0.05 -0.46 -21.99
N ILE A 92 -0.53 -0.32 -23.18
CA ILE A 92 -1.93 0.04 -23.43
C ILE A 92 -2.88 -0.99 -22.78
N SER A 93 -3.09 -0.85 -21.48
CA SER A 93 -4.18 -1.40 -20.67
C SER A 93 -4.19 -0.61 -19.38
N GLY A 94 -5.23 0.22 -19.15
CA GLY A 94 -5.26 1.11 -17.98
C GLY A 94 -5.90 2.48 -18.18
N LEU A 95 -6.60 2.74 -19.29
CA LEU A 95 -7.44 3.95 -19.36
C LEU A 95 -8.51 3.98 -18.25
N ASP A 96 -8.93 2.83 -17.71
CA ASP A 96 -9.82 2.75 -16.55
C ASP A 96 -9.13 3.07 -15.20
N ALA A 97 -7.82 2.81 -15.06
CA ALA A 97 -7.07 3.07 -13.82
C ALA A 97 -6.80 4.57 -13.58
N LEU A 98 -6.92 5.39 -14.62
CA LEU A 98 -6.90 6.85 -14.54
C LEU A 98 -8.23 7.44 -14.00
N VAL A 99 -9.31 6.65 -13.93
CA VAL A 99 -10.65 7.14 -13.59
C VAL A 99 -10.98 7.02 -12.09
N SER A 100 -10.37 6.06 -11.38
CA SER A 100 -10.72 5.76 -9.98
C SER A 100 -10.16 6.76 -8.94
N GLY A 101 -9.10 7.50 -9.29
CA GLY A 101 -8.48 8.49 -8.41
C GLY A 101 -7.78 7.89 -7.18
N ASN A 102 -7.25 8.77 -6.32
CA ASN A 102 -6.62 8.35 -5.07
C ASN A 102 -7.65 7.71 -4.13
N TYR A 103 -7.21 6.71 -3.36
CA TYR A 103 -8.02 6.10 -2.30
C TYR A 103 -7.17 5.86 -1.05
N ILE A 104 -7.82 5.75 0.10
CA ILE A 104 -7.18 5.36 1.35
C ILE A 104 -7.35 3.86 1.51
N ALA A 105 -6.27 3.13 1.71
CA ALA A 105 -6.34 1.71 2.07
C ALA A 105 -6.38 1.54 3.58
N ILE A 106 -7.08 0.51 4.06
CA ILE A 106 -7.13 0.11 5.46
C ILE A 106 -6.57 -1.30 5.63
N HIS A 107 -5.77 -1.51 6.67
CA HIS A 107 -5.45 -2.84 7.19
C HIS A 107 -6.12 -3.02 8.55
N PRO A 108 -6.90 -4.11 8.74
CA PRO A 108 -7.65 -4.33 9.95
C PRO A 108 -6.75 -4.44 11.18
N ALA A 109 -7.32 -4.06 12.32
CA ALA A 109 -6.74 -4.34 13.61
C ALA A 109 -6.71 -5.84 13.90
N THR A 110 -5.77 -6.26 14.76
CA THR A 110 -5.74 -7.63 15.30
C THR A 110 -6.98 -7.91 16.15
N GLU A 111 -7.37 -6.92 16.94
CA GLU A 111 -8.55 -6.96 17.81
C GLU A 111 -9.51 -5.83 17.44
N SER A 112 -10.75 -6.19 17.11
CA SER A 112 -11.76 -5.21 16.75
C SER A 112 -12.18 -4.39 17.97
N SER A 113 -12.10 -3.06 17.85
CA SER A 113 -12.49 -2.12 18.89
C SER A 113 -12.90 -0.78 18.27
N ASN A 114 -14.03 -0.25 18.73
CA ASN A 114 -14.52 1.07 18.32
C ASN A 114 -14.09 2.19 19.29
N SER A 115 -13.20 1.89 20.25
CA SER A 115 -12.73 2.88 21.24
C SER A 115 -11.87 3.97 20.62
N LYS A 116 -11.08 3.60 19.61
CA LYS A 116 -10.16 4.52 18.93
C LYS A 116 -10.83 5.12 17.70
N SER A 117 -10.92 6.44 17.69
CA SER A 117 -11.46 7.22 16.57
C SER A 117 -10.41 8.09 15.88
N LYS A 118 -9.18 8.13 16.38
CA LYS A 118 -8.08 8.93 15.81
C LYS A 118 -6.93 8.03 15.36
N PHE A 119 -6.49 8.22 14.13
CA PHE A 119 -5.46 7.41 13.47
C PHE A 119 -4.44 8.29 12.77
N ILE A 120 -3.19 7.83 12.73
CA ILE A 120 -2.14 8.46 11.93
C ILE A 120 -1.93 7.57 10.72
N ALA A 121 -2.07 8.13 9.52
CA ALA A 121 -1.80 7.42 8.29
C ALA A 121 -0.30 7.18 8.12
N LEU A 122 0.04 6.03 7.57
CA LEU A 122 1.39 5.69 7.16
C LEU A 122 1.71 6.36 5.81
N GLU A 123 2.97 6.76 5.66
CA GLU A 123 3.45 7.41 4.43
C GLU A 123 3.45 6.48 3.22
N SER A 124 3.57 5.17 3.46
CA SER A 124 3.58 4.14 2.43
C SER A 124 2.90 2.87 2.91
N VAL A 125 2.70 1.93 1.98
CA VAL A 125 2.20 0.59 2.30
C VAL A 125 3.07 -0.03 3.42
N PRO A 126 2.47 -0.66 4.45
CA PRO A 126 3.23 -1.41 5.44
C PRO A 126 4.07 -2.49 4.78
N THR A 127 5.34 -2.60 5.15
CA THR A 127 6.24 -3.60 4.57
C THR A 127 5.69 -5.01 4.78
N GLU A 128 5.04 -5.29 5.91
CA GLU A 128 4.42 -6.60 6.20
C GLU A 128 3.29 -6.96 5.22
N LEU A 129 2.62 -5.95 4.64
CA LEU A 129 1.53 -6.17 3.69
C LEU A 129 2.00 -6.22 2.24
N ALA A 130 3.08 -5.51 1.92
CA ALA A 130 3.80 -5.69 0.65
C ALA A 130 4.37 -7.12 0.49
N ILE A 131 4.50 -7.85 1.60
CA ILE A 131 5.04 -9.21 1.66
C ILE A 131 3.97 -10.28 1.33
N ASN A 132 2.69 -9.93 1.17
CA ASN A 132 1.67 -10.96 0.97
C ASN A 132 1.82 -11.67 -0.38
N GLU A 133 1.99 -12.99 -0.26
CA GLU A 133 2.04 -14.04 -1.27
C GLU A 133 3.38 -14.23 -2.01
N GLY A 134 4.52 -14.03 -1.34
CA GLY A 134 5.81 -14.27 -1.98
C GLY A 134 7.01 -14.54 -1.07
N LEU A 135 8.07 -15.08 -1.68
CA LEU A 135 9.39 -15.18 -1.07
C LEU A 135 10.05 -13.80 -1.04
N THR A 136 10.32 -13.30 0.16
CA THR A 136 11.11 -12.07 0.35
C THR A 136 12.60 -12.35 0.19
N VAL A 137 13.27 -11.55 -0.63
CA VAL A 137 14.72 -11.56 -0.80
C VAL A 137 15.32 -10.20 -0.44
N THR A 138 16.44 -10.23 0.28
CA THR A 138 17.23 -9.04 0.59
C THR A 138 18.52 -9.11 -0.21
N LEU A 139 18.73 -8.12 -1.07
CA LEU A 139 19.90 -8.00 -1.92
C LEU A 139 20.78 -6.86 -1.40
N ARG A 140 22.09 -7.03 -1.47
CA ARG A 140 23.07 -6.00 -1.11
C ARG A 140 23.87 -5.62 -2.35
N ALA A 141 23.93 -4.33 -2.64
CA ALA A 141 24.66 -3.77 -3.78
C ALA A 141 25.51 -2.58 -3.35
N LYS A 142 26.54 -2.24 -4.13
CA LYS A 142 27.39 -1.06 -3.86
C LYS A 142 26.64 0.25 -4.07
N ASP A 143 25.71 0.26 -5.01
CA ASP A 143 24.84 1.38 -5.32
C ASP A 143 23.46 0.88 -5.77
N LEU A 144 22.49 1.78 -5.86
CA LEU A 144 21.13 1.46 -6.29
C LEU A 144 21.02 1.36 -7.83
N GLY A 145 21.95 1.98 -8.58
CA GLY A 145 21.86 2.12 -10.03
C GLY A 145 20.53 2.71 -10.49
N GLY A 146 19.97 2.17 -11.58
CA GLY A 146 18.65 2.53 -12.11
C GLY A 146 17.46 1.83 -11.46
N ILE A 147 17.63 1.21 -10.27
CA ILE A 147 16.57 0.47 -9.59
C ILE A 147 15.69 1.43 -8.78
N SER A 148 14.38 1.29 -8.91
CA SER A 148 13.36 2.01 -8.11
C SER A 148 12.40 1.03 -7.45
N VAL A 149 11.62 1.50 -6.47
CA VAL A 149 10.42 0.78 -6.04
C VAL A 149 9.53 0.51 -7.27
N GLY A 150 9.01 -0.70 -7.38
CA GLY A 150 8.27 -1.22 -8.54
C GLY A 150 9.13 -1.82 -9.66
N SER A 151 10.47 -1.74 -9.57
CA SER A 151 11.36 -2.40 -10.55
C SER A 151 11.13 -3.91 -10.57
N LYS A 152 10.97 -4.47 -11.76
CA LYS A 152 10.64 -5.89 -11.94
C LYS A 152 11.86 -6.78 -11.80
N ILE A 153 11.69 -7.88 -11.07
CA ILE A 153 12.61 -9.00 -11.08
C ILE A 153 12.15 -9.97 -12.16
N VAL A 154 13.05 -10.31 -13.08
CA VAL A 154 12.75 -11.18 -14.21
C VAL A 154 13.59 -12.45 -14.18
N TYR A 155 12.97 -13.57 -14.53
CA TYR A 155 13.66 -14.83 -14.81
C TYR A 155 13.22 -15.31 -16.19
N LYS A 156 14.17 -15.59 -17.09
CA LYS A 156 13.89 -15.94 -18.49
C LYS A 156 12.93 -14.95 -19.19
N LYS A 157 13.09 -13.65 -18.92
CA LYS A 157 12.24 -12.54 -19.41
C LYS A 157 10.79 -12.54 -18.89
N ILE A 158 10.46 -13.41 -17.95
CA ILE A 158 9.16 -13.44 -17.28
C ILE A 158 9.29 -12.65 -15.98
N PRO A 159 8.43 -11.65 -15.70
CA PRO A 159 8.37 -10.99 -14.40
C PRO A 159 7.93 -11.98 -13.33
N ILE A 160 8.79 -12.20 -12.34
CA ILE A 160 8.54 -13.14 -11.23
C ILE A 160 8.42 -12.44 -9.88
N GLY A 161 8.67 -11.14 -9.83
CA GLY A 161 8.71 -10.37 -8.59
C GLY A 161 8.99 -8.90 -8.82
N GLU A 162 9.11 -8.15 -7.74
CA GLU A 162 9.38 -6.72 -7.77
C GLU A 162 10.09 -6.20 -6.52
N VAL A 163 10.83 -5.11 -6.70
CA VAL A 163 11.45 -4.35 -5.61
C VAL A 163 10.37 -3.53 -4.92
N TYR A 164 10.23 -3.69 -3.61
CA TYR A 164 9.23 -2.95 -2.83
C TYR A 164 9.85 -1.91 -1.89
N ASN A 165 11.15 -2.02 -1.58
CA ASN A 165 11.84 -1.05 -0.73
C ASN A 165 13.36 -1.08 -0.97
N PHE A 166 14.05 0.02 -0.67
CA PHE A 166 15.51 0.06 -0.56
C PHE A 166 15.93 1.07 0.50
N LYS A 167 17.08 0.85 1.13
CA LYS A 167 17.70 1.78 2.07
C LYS A 167 19.22 1.70 1.99
N LEU A 168 19.93 2.73 2.45
CA LEU A 168 21.33 2.56 2.79
C LEU A 168 21.48 1.56 3.94
N ASP A 169 22.53 0.77 3.90
CA ASP A 169 22.94 -0.06 5.02
C ASP A 169 23.47 0.82 6.16
N ASP A 170 23.55 0.26 7.37
CA ASP A 170 23.87 1.05 8.58
C ASP A 170 25.28 1.67 8.53
N ASP A 171 26.18 1.08 7.73
CA ASP A 171 27.54 1.58 7.45
C ASP A 171 27.60 2.64 6.32
N ALA A 172 26.48 2.88 5.64
CA ALA A 172 26.36 3.73 4.45
C ALA A 172 27.28 3.35 3.26
N GLU A 173 27.92 2.18 3.27
CA GLU A 173 28.80 1.72 2.18
C GLU A 173 28.03 0.94 1.11
N THR A 174 26.89 0.33 1.50
CA THR A 174 26.07 -0.48 0.60
C THR A 174 24.61 -0.09 0.66
N VAL A 175 23.86 -0.49 -0.37
CA VAL A 175 22.42 -0.34 -0.44
C VAL A 175 21.77 -1.70 -0.22
N ILE A 176 20.83 -1.74 0.73
CA ILE A 176 19.97 -2.88 1.00
C ILE A 176 18.69 -2.73 0.17
N ILE A 177 18.50 -3.63 -0.78
CA ILE A 177 17.34 -3.69 -1.66
C ILE A 177 16.45 -4.83 -1.20
N LYS A 178 15.19 -4.55 -0.92
CA LYS A 178 14.19 -5.54 -0.54
C LYS A 178 13.24 -5.79 -1.70
N ALA A 179 13.06 -7.06 -2.04
CA ALA A 179 12.18 -7.48 -3.12
C ALA A 179 11.34 -8.69 -2.75
N SER A 180 10.19 -8.79 -3.40
CA SER A 180 9.25 -9.89 -3.24
C SER A 180 9.19 -10.69 -4.53
N ILE A 181 9.29 -12.02 -4.43
CA ILE A 181 9.13 -12.98 -5.52
C ILE A 181 7.80 -13.68 -5.32
N GLN A 182 6.93 -13.71 -6.34
CA GLN A 182 5.61 -14.33 -6.22
C GLN A 182 5.73 -15.80 -5.79
N GLU A 183 4.81 -16.28 -4.95
CA GLU A 183 4.90 -17.61 -4.32
C GLU A 183 4.98 -18.75 -5.36
N GLU A 184 4.28 -18.63 -6.49
CA GLU A 184 4.35 -19.57 -7.61
C GLU A 184 5.77 -19.76 -8.17
N PHE A 185 6.63 -18.74 -8.06
CA PHE A 185 8.02 -18.77 -8.51
C PHE A 185 9.04 -19.03 -7.41
N ARG A 186 8.61 -19.21 -6.15
CA ARG A 186 9.50 -19.45 -4.99
C ARG A 186 10.53 -20.54 -5.25
N HIS A 187 10.11 -21.63 -5.91
CA HIS A 187 10.95 -22.80 -6.19
C HIS A 187 12.16 -22.51 -7.11
N ILE A 188 12.17 -21.38 -7.81
CA ILE A 188 13.26 -20.97 -8.72
C ILE A 188 14.40 -20.31 -7.93
N ILE A 189 14.11 -19.74 -6.75
CA ILE A 189 15.09 -19.05 -5.94
C ILE A 189 15.77 -20.03 -4.99
N THR A 190 17.10 -20.08 -5.07
CA THR A 190 17.94 -20.97 -4.29
C THR A 190 19.11 -20.18 -3.69
N ASN A 191 19.85 -20.81 -2.77
CA ASN A 191 21.09 -20.25 -2.24
C ASN A 191 22.21 -20.07 -3.29
N LYS A 192 22.04 -20.61 -4.51
CA LYS A 192 22.97 -20.45 -5.63
C LYS A 192 22.52 -19.37 -6.62
N SER A 193 21.32 -18.80 -6.44
CA SER A 193 20.78 -17.77 -7.33
C SER A 193 21.65 -16.52 -7.29
N ARG A 194 21.89 -15.94 -8.47
CA ARG A 194 22.59 -14.67 -8.63
C ARG A 194 21.64 -13.65 -9.23
N PHE A 195 21.62 -12.46 -8.66
CA PHE A 195 20.85 -11.32 -9.15
C PHE A 195 21.81 -10.33 -9.80
N TRP A 196 21.49 -9.86 -11.00
CA TRP A 196 22.27 -8.85 -11.72
C TRP A 196 21.35 -7.75 -12.24
N ASN A 197 21.85 -6.52 -12.24
CA ASN A 197 21.11 -5.37 -12.74
C ASN A 197 21.20 -5.36 -14.28
N VAL A 198 20.05 -5.28 -14.96
CA VAL A 198 19.94 -5.19 -16.43
C VAL A 198 19.64 -3.77 -16.93
N SER A 199 19.63 -2.78 -16.03
CA SER A 199 19.37 -1.38 -16.34
C SER A 199 20.60 -0.75 -16.97
N GLY A 200 20.71 -0.84 -18.29
CA GLY A 200 21.75 -0.19 -19.06
C GLY A 200 21.87 -0.78 -20.46
N ILE A 201 21.78 0.06 -21.48
CA ILE A 201 22.10 -0.28 -22.86
C ILE A 201 23.59 -0.64 -22.91
N GLY A 202 23.91 -1.91 -22.65
CA GLY A 202 25.20 -2.49 -22.96
C GLY A 202 25.24 -2.84 -24.44
N ALA A 203 25.56 -1.87 -25.30
CA ALA A 203 25.92 -2.14 -26.67
C ALA A 203 27.30 -2.83 -26.70
N SER A 204 27.37 -4.12 -26.38
CA SER A 204 28.48 -4.96 -26.82
C SER A 204 28.19 -5.45 -28.23
N VAL A 205 28.60 -4.67 -29.22
CA VAL A 205 28.79 -5.19 -30.58
C VAL A 205 29.98 -6.13 -30.52
N GLY A 206 29.68 -7.41 -30.31
CA GLY A 206 30.61 -8.51 -30.41
C GLY A 206 29.83 -9.72 -30.90
N PHE A 207 29.89 -9.98 -32.21
CA PHE A 207 29.47 -11.27 -32.75
C PHE A 207 30.35 -12.35 -32.13
N GLN A 208 29.84 -13.01 -31.10
CA GLN A 208 30.18 -14.39 -30.76
C GLN A 208 29.00 -14.97 -29.98
N ALA A 209 28.39 -15.99 -30.58
CA ALA A 209 27.34 -16.78 -29.95
C ALA A 209 27.86 -17.37 -28.64
N SER A 210 27.20 -17.09 -27.51
CA SER A 210 27.24 -17.94 -26.31
C SER A 210 26.10 -17.64 -25.35
N ILE A 211 25.46 -18.73 -24.92
CA ILE A 211 24.34 -18.89 -23.98
C ILE A 211 24.66 -18.32 -22.61
N PHE A 212 23.68 -17.77 -21.88
CA PHE A 212 23.80 -17.64 -20.42
C PHE A 212 22.53 -18.09 -19.68
N VAL A 213 22.77 -18.98 -18.70
CA VAL A 213 21.86 -19.75 -17.83
C VAL A 213 21.28 -18.89 -16.72
#